data_AF-A0A382H9N1-F1
#
_entry.id   AF-A0A382H9N1-F1
#
_cell.length_a   1.000
_cell.length_b   1.000
_cell.length_c   1.000
_cell.angle_alpha   90.00
_cell.angle_beta   90.00
_cell.angle_gamma   90.00
#
_symmetry.space_group_name_H-M   'P 1'
#
loop_
_entity.id
_entity.type
_entity.pdbx_description
1 polymer ?
#
loop_
_entity_poly.entity_id
_entity_poly.type
_entity_poly.pdbx_seq_one_letter_code
_entity_poly.pdbx_strand_id
1 'polypeptide(L)' 'MEGLKIGNRVYSSRLLIGSSGYPNFNVMLKAIEMSEANIVTVAIRRVKLNDPSNENLYSILKEKNH' A
#
# COMPACT_ATOMS: atom_id res chain seq x y z
N MET A 1 -2.28 -24.56 1.72
CA MET A 1 -2.84 -23.81 0.58
C MET A 1 -1.68 -23.26 -0.23
N GLU A 2 -1.72 -23.37 -1.55
CA GLU A 2 -0.69 -22.78 -2.42
C GLU A 2 -0.90 -21.26 -2.50
N GLY A 3 0.19 -20.50 -2.34
CA GLY A 3 0.17 -19.02 -2.36
C GLY A 3 -0.12 -18.45 -3.75
N LEU A 4 -0.51 -17.18 -3.80
CA LEU A 4 -0.69 -16.45 -5.06
C LEU A 4 0.68 -16.09 -5.65
N LYS A 5 1.03 -16.65 -6.81
CA LYS A 5 2.29 -16.32 -7.52
C LYS A 5 2.06 -15.22 -8.56
N ILE A 6 2.80 -14.11 -8.45
CA ILE A 6 2.84 -13.05 -9.45
C ILE A 6 4.31 -12.77 -9.80
N GLY A 7 4.69 -13.05 -11.04
CA GLY A 7 6.10 -13.03 -11.46
C GLY A 7 6.95 -13.98 -10.60
N ASN A 8 7.99 -13.43 -9.98
CA ASN A 8 8.93 -14.16 -9.12
C ASN A 8 8.58 -14.09 -7.62
N ARG A 9 7.42 -13.54 -7.25
CA ARG A 9 6.98 -13.41 -5.85
C ARG A 9 5.77 -14.29 -5.57
N VAL A 10 5.71 -14.81 -4.34
CA VAL A 10 4.58 -15.60 -3.83
C VAL A 10 3.99 -14.86 -2.64
N TYR A 11 2.68 -14.70 -2.63
CA TYR A 11 1.91 -13.99 -1.62
C TYR A 11 1.00 -14.97 -0.89
N SER A 12 0.88 -14.86 0.44
CA SER A 12 -0.02 -15.70 1.22
C SER A 12 -1.46 -15.24 1.09
N SER A 13 -1.68 -13.93 1.02
CA SER A 13 -3.00 -13.32 0.87
C SER A 13 -3.41 -13.19 -0.60
N ARG A 14 -4.70 -13.45 -0.87
CA ARG A 14 -5.35 -13.26 -2.19
C ARG A 14 -6.15 -11.95 -2.26
N LEU A 15 -6.08 -11.13 -1.20
CA LEU A 15 -6.75 -9.84 -1.14
C LEU A 15 -5.79 -8.74 -1.63
N LEU A 16 -6.19 -8.05 -2.69
CA LEU A 16 -5.56 -6.83 -3.17
C LEU A 16 -6.44 -5.67 -2.72
N ILE A 17 -5.85 -4.66 -2.08
CA ILE A 17 -6.59 -3.52 -1.54
C ILE A 17 -6.07 -2.20 -2.13
N GLY A 18 -6.97 -1.26 -2.40
CA GLY A 18 -6.60 0.08 -2.84
C GLY A 18 -6.39 1.03 -1.66
N SER A 19 -5.58 2.06 -1.85
CA SER A 19 -5.31 3.06 -0.81
C SER A 19 -6.28 4.25 -0.80
N SER A 20 -7.27 4.28 -1.70
CA SER A 20 -8.25 5.38 -1.84
C SER A 20 -9.58 5.06 -1.16
N GLY A 21 -10.32 6.09 -0.74
CA GLY A 21 -11.67 5.94 -0.18
C GLY A 21 -11.74 5.82 1.35
N TYR A 22 -10.60 5.93 2.04
CA TYR A 22 -10.55 5.95 3.50
C TYR A 22 -10.74 7.37 4.06
N PRO A 23 -11.40 7.52 5.23
CA PRO A 23 -11.60 8.82 5.86
C PRO A 23 -10.31 9.56 6.22
N ASN A 24 -9.23 8.83 6.53
CA ASN A 24 -7.90 9.37 6.83
C ASN A 24 -6.83 8.26 6.78
N PHE A 25 -5.55 8.65 6.87
CA PHE A 25 -4.41 7.72 6.82
C PHE A 25 -4.42 6.70 7.96
N ASN A 26 -4.80 7.09 9.19
CA ASN A 26 -4.83 6.15 10.31
C ASN A 26 -5.83 5.01 10.08
N VAL A 27 -7.03 5.32 9.54
CA VAL A 27 -8.03 4.31 9.21
C VAL A 27 -7.55 3.42 8.06
N MET A 28 -6.95 4.00 7.02
CA MET A 28 -6.36 3.24 5.91
C MET A 28 -5.27 2.27 6.38
N LEU A 29 -4.33 2.74 7.21
CA LEU A 29 -3.24 1.92 7.74
C LEU A 29 -3.75 0.76 8.59
N LYS A 30 -4.72 1.02 9.48
CA LYS A 30 -5.38 -0.03 10.27
C LYS A 30 -6.13 -1.02 9.39
N ALA A 31 -6.81 -0.56 8.34
CA ALA A 31 -7.52 -1.42 7.42
C ALA A 31 -6.57 -2.34 6.65
N ILE A 32 -5.44 -1.81 6.16
CA ILE A 32 -4.39 -2.61 5.50
C ILE A 32 -3.88 -3.69 6.45
N GLU A 33 -3.52 -3.31 7.69
CA GLU A 33 -2.98 -4.22 8.70
C GLU A 33 -3.97 -5.34 9.05
N MET A 34 -5.23 -5.00 9.33
CA MET A 34 -6.26 -5.97 9.69
C MET A 34 -6.72 -6.84 8.51
N SER A 35 -6.51 -6.37 7.27
CA SER A 35 -6.88 -7.13 6.07
C SER A 35 -5.88 -8.23 5.71
N GLU A 36 -4.68 -8.22 6.32
CA GLU A 36 -3.55 -9.08 5.98
C GLU A 36 -3.20 -9.08 4.49
N ALA A 37 -3.59 -8.01 3.77
CA ALA A 37 -3.32 -7.86 2.35
C ALA A 37 -1.81 -7.70 2.12
N ASN A 38 -1.24 -8.51 1.24
CA ASN A 38 0.18 -8.37 0.89
C ASN A 38 0.42 -7.38 -0.25
N ILE A 39 -0.64 -6.92 -0.91
CA ILE A 39 -0.57 -6.03 -2.07
C ILE A 39 -1.54 -4.86 -1.86
N VAL A 40 -0.98 -3.65 -1.81
CA VAL A 40 -1.71 -2.39 -1.73
C VAL A 40 -1.46 -1.59 -3.01
N THR A 41 -2.53 -1.13 -3.67
CA THR A 41 -2.42 -0.28 -4.87
C THR A 41 -2.49 1.19 -4.51
N VAL A 42 -1.70 2.00 -5.20
CA VAL A 42 -1.65 3.45 -5.04
C VAL A 42 -1.82 4.13 -6.39
N ALA A 43 -2.57 5.24 -6.42
CA ALA A 43 -2.66 6.07 -7.61
C ALA A 43 -1.40 6.94 -7.74
N ILE A 44 -0.62 6.74 -8.79
CA ILE A 44 0.53 7.60 -9.09
C ILE A 44 0.03 8.87 -9.78
N ARG A 45 0.19 10.02 -9.12
CA ARG A 45 0.04 11.35 -9.76
C ARG A 45 1.40 11.83 -10.27
N ARG A 46 1.45 12.93 -11.02
CA ARG A 46 2.73 13.64 -11.30
C ARG A 46 3.30 14.14 -9.96
N VAL A 47 4.14 13.32 -9.35
CA VAL A 47 4.83 13.66 -8.11
C VAL A 47 6.03 14.54 -8.49
N LYS A 48 6.14 15.74 -7.92
CA LYS A 48 7.41 16.46 -7.93
C LYS A 48 8.34 15.70 -7.00
N LEU A 49 9.22 14.88 -7.59
CA LEU A 49 10.17 14.04 -6.83
C LEU A 49 11.11 14.86 -5.92
N ASN A 50 11.22 16.18 -6.15
CA ASN A 50 12.10 17.11 -5.42
C ASN A 50 11.36 18.06 -4.47
N ASP A 51 10.09 17.81 -4.11
CA ASP A 51 9.38 18.68 -3.17
C ASP A 51 9.42 18.11 -1.74
N PRO A 52 10.21 18.69 -0.82
CA PRO A 52 10.38 18.20 0.55
C PRO A 52 9.15 18.45 1.44
N SER A 53 8.14 19.17 0.95
CA SER A 53 6.98 19.60 1.75
C SER A 53 5.78 18.66 1.74
N ASN A 54 5.79 17.59 0.94
CA ASN A 54 4.62 16.74 0.79
C ASN A 54 4.78 15.42 1.56
N GLU A 55 3.97 15.26 2.61
CA GLU A 55 3.59 13.99 3.25
C GLU A 55 2.94 13.08 2.18
N ASN A 56 3.76 12.52 1.30
CA ASN A 56 3.29 11.69 0.21
C ASN A 56 2.92 10.31 0.76
N LEU A 57 1.72 9.85 0.41
CA LEU A 57 1.22 8.50 0.72
C LEU A 57 2.24 7.41 0.36
N TYR A 58 2.99 7.62 -0.73
CA TYR A 58 4.08 6.73 -1.13
C TYR A 58 5.18 6.61 -0.06
N SER A 59 5.59 7.73 0.54
CA SER A 59 6.61 7.75 1.59
C SER A 59 6.11 7.00 2.83
N ILE A 60 4.87 7.27 3.26
CA ILE A 60 4.25 6.62 4.42
C ILE A 60 4.15 5.10 4.23
N LEU A 61 3.71 4.65 3.05
CA LEU A 61 3.61 3.21 2.75
C LEU A 61 4.97 2.54 2.58
N LYS A 62 6.00 3.27 2.14
CA LYS A 62 7.37 2.75 2.01
C LYS A 62 8.00 2.52 3.38
N GLU A 63 7.84 3.46 4.32
CA GLU A 63 8.35 3.33 5.69
C GLU A 63 7.79 2.11 6.42
N LYS A 64 6.52 1.76 6.18
CA LYS A 64 5.85 0.61 6.81
C LYS A 64 6.21 -0.76 6.22
N ASN A 65 6.91 -0.81 5.10
CA ASN A 65 7.29 -2.04 4.38
C ASN A 65 8.81 -2.32 4.43
N HIS A 66 9.51 -1.82 5.47
CA HIS A 66 10.90 -2.19 5.77
C HIS A 66 10.98 -3.50 6.57
#